data_AF-A0AAW9RE01-F1
#
_entry.id   AF-A0AAW9RE01-F1
#
_cell.length_a   1.000
_cell.length_b   1.000
_cell.length_c   1.000
_cell.angle_alpha   90.00
_cell.angle_beta   90.00
_cell.angle_gamma   90.00
#
_symmetry.space_group_name_H-M   'P 1'
#
loop_
_entity.id
_entity.type
_entity.pdbx_description
1 polymer ?
#
loop_
_entity_poly.entity_id
_entity_poly.type
_entity_poly.pdbx_seq_one_letter_code
_entity_poly.pdbx_strand_id
1 'polypeptide(L)'
;MISAGQMRAARALLGIDQKTLAERSGVSLATIQRMEASEGHVRGVVETLTKVIAALEDLGVELIGENAQSPAGGRGVRLRTPPARDGSAQSPR
;
A
#
# COMPACT_ATOMS: atom_id res chain seq x y z
N MET A 1 11.07 4.20 -4.56
CA MET A 1 10.29 3.43 -5.56
C MET A 1 9.73 2.16 -4.93
N ILE A 2 8.59 1.65 -5.41
CA ILE A 2 7.95 0.39 -4.96
C ILE A 2 8.20 -0.74 -5.96
N SER A 3 8.18 -2.00 -5.51
CA SER A 3 8.29 -3.17 -6.41
C SER A 3 6.94 -3.79 -6.69
N ALA A 4 6.87 -4.55 -7.79
CA ALA A 4 5.74 -5.43 -8.07
C ALA A 4 5.49 -6.42 -6.92
N GLY A 5 6.56 -6.90 -6.27
CA GLY A 5 6.50 -7.74 -5.08
C GLY A 5 5.79 -7.05 -3.90
N GLN A 6 6.17 -5.80 -3.59
CA GLN A 6 5.51 -5.02 -2.55
C GLN A 6 4.05 -4.73 -2.86
N MET A 7 3.70 -4.45 -4.12
CA MET A 7 2.30 -4.23 -4.53
C MET A 7 1.44 -5.47 -4.31
N ARG A 8 1.91 -6.64 -4.75
CA ARG A 8 1.20 -7.92 -4.55
C ARG A 8 1.08 -8.28 -3.07
N ALA A 9 2.16 -8.10 -2.30
CA ALA A 9 2.14 -8.36 -0.86
C ALA A 9 1.18 -7.44 -0.11
N ALA A 10 1.15 -6.15 -0.47
CA ALA A 10 0.22 -5.18 0.11
C ALA A 10 -1.24 -5.56 -0.13
N ARG A 11 -1.60 -5.89 -1.38
CA ARG A 11 -2.95 -6.37 -1.66
C ARG A 11 -3.32 -7.64 -0.92
N ALA A 12 -2.39 -8.59 -0.83
CA ALA A 12 -2.61 -9.84 -0.11
C ALA A 12 -2.88 -9.58 1.39
N LEU A 13 -2.12 -8.68 2.02
CA LEU A 13 -2.34 -8.27 3.41
C LEU A 13 -3.70 -7.57 3.60
N LEU A 14 -4.10 -6.77 2.63
CA LEU A 14 -5.38 -6.05 2.64
C LEU A 14 -6.58 -6.91 2.23
N GLY A 15 -6.37 -8.12 1.72
CA GLY A 15 -7.44 -8.98 1.20
C GLY A 15 -8.17 -8.42 -0.02
N ILE A 16 -7.51 -7.57 -0.82
CA ILE A 16 -8.13 -6.92 -2.00
C ILE A 16 -7.59 -7.45 -3.34
N ASP A 17 -8.44 -7.43 -4.36
CA ASP A 17 -8.06 -7.76 -5.72
C ASP A 17 -7.48 -6.56 -6.49
N GLN A 18 -7.01 -6.79 -7.71
CA GLN A 18 -6.44 -5.73 -8.57
C GLN A 18 -7.48 -4.68 -8.98
N LYS A 19 -8.76 -5.08 -9.12
CA LYS A 19 -9.86 -4.19 -9.50
C LYS A 19 -10.14 -3.18 -8.38
N THR A 20 -10.23 -3.65 -7.14
CA THR A 20 -10.37 -2.81 -5.95
C THR A 20 -9.20 -1.83 -5.84
N LEU A 21 -7.96 -2.28 -6.07
CA LEU A 21 -6.80 -1.37 -6.05
C LEU A 21 -6.89 -0.30 -7.15
N ALA A 22 -7.30 -0.69 -8.36
CA ALA A 22 -7.50 0.22 -9.49
C ALA A 22 -8.53 1.31 -9.15
N GLU A 23 -9.70 0.90 -8.63
CA GLU A 23 -10.77 1.81 -8.20
C GLU A 23 -10.30 2.76 -7.09
N ARG A 24 -9.62 2.25 -6.06
CA ARG A 24 -9.17 3.05 -4.91
C ARG A 24 -8.03 4.01 -5.24
N SER A 25 -7.20 3.69 -6.24
CA SER A 25 -6.09 4.54 -6.69
C SER A 25 -6.48 5.49 -7.82
N GLY A 26 -7.64 5.31 -8.45
CA GLY A 26 -8.00 6.07 -9.67
C GLY A 26 -7.09 5.75 -10.86
N VAL A 27 -6.44 4.58 -10.85
CA VAL A 27 -5.55 4.09 -11.91
C VAL A 27 -6.25 2.97 -12.67
N SER A 28 -6.07 2.89 -13.99
CA SER A 28 -6.74 1.85 -14.78
C SER A 28 -6.28 0.43 -14.38
N LEU A 29 -7.20 -0.54 -14.42
CA LEU A 29 -6.91 -1.94 -14.12
C LEU A 29 -5.75 -2.50 -14.97
N ALA A 30 -5.71 -2.17 -16.26
CA ALA A 30 -4.62 -2.57 -17.15
C ALA A 30 -3.26 -2.02 -16.70
N THR A 31 -3.23 -0.83 -16.09
CA THR A 31 -2.00 -0.26 -15.54
C THR A 31 -1.58 -0.99 -14.26
N ILE A 32 -2.51 -1.28 -13.36
CA ILE A 32 -2.24 -2.09 -12.15
C ILE A 32 -1.66 -3.46 -12.54
N GLN A 33 -2.28 -4.16 -13.50
CA GLN A 33 -1.81 -5.45 -14.02
C GLN A 33 -0.38 -5.35 -14.56
N ARG A 34 -0.09 -4.33 -15.37
CA ARG A 34 1.26 -4.09 -15.92
C ARG A 34 2.29 -3.81 -14.82
N MET A 35 1.91 -3.04 -13.80
CA MET A 35 2.77 -2.74 -12.65
C MET A 35 3.09 -4.01 -11.84
N GLU A 36 2.10 -4.89 -11.60
CA GLU A 36 2.33 -6.16 -10.88
C GLU A 36 3.06 -7.23 -11.69
N ALA A 37 2.99 -7.17 -13.02
CA ALA A 37 3.73 -8.05 -13.92
C ALA A 37 5.19 -7.62 -14.14
N SER A 38 5.57 -6.42 -13.68
CA SER A 38 6.93 -5.89 -13.87
C SER A 38 7.97 -6.67 -13.06
N GLU A 39 9.13 -6.96 -13.66
CA GLU A 39 10.26 -7.54 -12.95
C GLU A 39 10.97 -6.48 -12.09
N GLY A 40 11.02 -6.72 -10.77
CA GLY A 40 11.70 -5.83 -9.83
C GLY A 40 10.92 -4.55 -9.53
N HIS A 41 11.51 -3.39 -9.87
CA HIS A 41 10.92 -2.08 -9.62
C HIS A 41 9.85 -1.75 -10.65
N VAL A 42 8.71 -1.23 -10.18
CA VAL A 42 7.68 -0.73 -11.09
C VAL A 42 8.21 0.51 -11.80
N ARG A 43 8.48 0.38 -13.10
CA ARG A 43 8.86 1.49 -13.97
C ARG A 43 7.58 2.17 -14.47
N GLY A 44 7.43 3.47 -14.24
CA GLY A 44 6.22 4.19 -14.63
C GLY A 44 6.26 5.67 -14.30
N VAL A 45 5.17 6.36 -14.66
CA VAL A 45 4.96 7.77 -14.35
C VAL A 45 4.86 7.95 -12.83
N VAL A 46 5.68 8.83 -12.27
CA VAL A 46 5.78 9.09 -10.81
C VAL A 46 4.39 9.36 -10.21
N GLU A 47 3.56 10.15 -10.90
CA GLU A 47 2.20 10.46 -10.45
C GLU A 47 1.33 9.20 -10.26
N THR A 48 1.39 8.24 -11.18
CA THR A 48 0.64 6.98 -11.08
C THR A 48 1.12 6.15 -9.89
N LEU A 49 2.44 6.08 -9.68
CA LEU A 49 3.03 5.39 -8.54
C LEU A 49 2.55 6.02 -7.22
N THR A 50 2.57 7.36 -7.12
CA THR A 50 2.10 8.07 -5.93
C THR A 50 0.64 7.76 -5.61
N LYS A 51 -0.25 7.74 -6.62
CA LYS A 51 -1.67 7.38 -6.43
C LYS A 51 -1.86 5.96 -5.89
N VAL A 52 -1.10 4.99 -6.43
CA VAL A 52 -1.16 3.59 -5.96
C VAL A 52 -0.65 3.46 -4.52
N ILE A 53 0.46 4.13 -4.19
CA ILE A 53 1.03 4.12 -2.83
C ILE A 53 0.02 4.71 -1.84
N ALA A 54 -0.52 5.90 -2.13
CA ALA A 54 -1.51 6.55 -1.28
C ALA A 54 -2.73 5.65 -1.04
N ALA A 55 -3.27 5.02 -2.09
CA ALA A 55 -4.41 4.12 -1.95
C ALA A 55 -4.13 2.91 -1.05
N LEU A 56 -2.95 2.29 -1.17
CA LEU A 56 -2.54 1.19 -0.29
C LEU A 56 -2.39 1.66 1.16
N GLU A 57 -1.84 2.85 1.35
CA GLU A 57 -1.66 3.45 2.67
C GLU A 57 -2.98 3.80 3.36
N ASP A 58 -3.94 4.36 2.62
CA ASP A 58 -5.28 4.66 3.08
C ASP A 58 -6.09 3.40 3.42
N LEU A 59 -5.77 2.28 2.76
CA LEU A 59 -6.35 0.98 3.06
C LEU A 59 -5.76 0.32 4.31
N GLY A 60 -4.66 0.86 4.86
CA GLY A 60 -4.11 0.44 6.14
C GLY A 60 -2.84 -0.41 6.04
N VAL A 61 -2.05 -0.30 4.97
CA VAL A 61 -0.67 -0.81 4.95
C VAL A 61 0.35 0.32 4.93
N GLU A 62 1.60 -0.02 5.23
CA GLU A 62 2.75 0.85 5.06
C GLU A 62 3.80 0.12 4.24
N LEU A 63 4.37 0.82 3.25
CA LEU A 63 5.42 0.29 2.39
C LEU A 63 6.79 0.67 2.96
N ILE A 64 7.58 -0.33 3.34
CA ILE A 64 8.91 -0.14 3.91
C ILE A 64 9.91 -0.07 2.75
N GLY A 65 10.59 1.07 2.60
CA GLY A 65 11.65 1.26 1.62
C GLY A 65 12.96 0.58 2.03
N GLU A 66 13.91 0.43 1.11
CA GLU A 66 15.19 -0.29 1.34
C GLU A 66 16.02 0.34 2.47
N ASN A 67 15.93 1.66 2.60
CA ASN A 67 16.63 2.46 3.61
C ASN A 67 15.70 2.89 4.76
N ALA A 68 14.46 2.40 4.82
CA ALA A 68 13.57 2.70 5.93
C ALA A 68 14.02 1.93 7.17
N GLN A 69 13.78 2.50 8.37
CA GLN A 69 14.10 1.82 9.62
C GLN A 69 13.30 0.51 9.73
N SER A 70 14.03 -0.58 9.59
CA SER A 70 13.58 -1.96 9.78
C SER A 70 14.71 -2.68 10.52
N PRO A 71 14.44 -3.50 11.56
CA PRO A 71 15.47 -4.17 12.35
C PRO A 71 16.51 -4.94 11.50
N ALA A 72 16.10 -5.50 10.36
CA ALA A 72 16.96 -6.22 9.44
C ALA A 72 17.24 -5.46 8.12
N GLY A 73 16.74 -4.22 7.99
CA GLY A 73 16.76 -3.46 6.75
C GLY A 73 15.86 -4.05 5.65
N GLY A 74 16.04 -3.54 4.43
CA GLY A 74 15.39 -4.08 3.24
C GLY A 74 13.92 -3.65 3.07
N ARG A 75 13.36 -4.04 1.93
CA ARG A 75 12.03 -3.62 1.49
C ARG A 75 10.96 -4.55 2.03
N GLY A 76 9.83 -3.98 2.44
CA GLY A 76 8.76 -4.76 3.07
C GLY A 76 7.39 -4.10 2.97
N VAL A 77 6.40 -4.77 3.53
CA VAL A 77 5.03 -4.27 3.69
C VAL A 77 4.56 -4.65 5.08
N ARG A 78 3.89 -3.71 5.76
CA ARG A 78 3.37 -3.91 7.13
C ARG A 78 1.92 -3.43 7.21
N LEU A 79 1.09 -4.10 8.01
CA LEU A 79 -0.23 -3.58 8.39
C LEU A 79 -0.07 -2.42 9.38
N ARG A 80 -0.77 -1.31 9.13
CA ARG A 80 -0.85 -0.20 10.09
C ARG A 80 -1.72 -0.63 11.25
N THR A 81 -1.26 -0.36 12.47
CA THR A 81 -2.13 -0.43 13.65
C THR A 81 -3.17 0.68 13.51
N PRO A 82 -4.48 0.38 13.59
CA PRO A 82 -5.49 1.43 13.68
C PRO A 82 -5.12 2.35 14.86
N PRO A 83 -5.29 3.69 14.73
CA PRO A 83 -5.11 4.55 15.89
C PRO A 83 -5.97 3.99 17.03
N ALA A 84 -5.38 3.85 18.22
CA ALA A 84 -6.12 3.44 19.40
C ALA A 84 -7.37 4.34 19.46
N ARG A 85 -8.54 3.72 19.44
CA ARG A 85 -9.78 4.47 19.65
C ARG A 85 -9.68 5.01 21.07
N ASP A 86 -9.29 6.27 21.23
CA ASP A 86 -9.30 6.93 22.52
C ASP A 86 -10.72 6.78 23.09
N GLY A 87 -10.86 5.94 24.11
CA GLY A 87 -12.12 5.58 24.76
C GLY A 87 -12.72 6.71 25.59
N SER A 88 -12.53 7.97 25.21
CA SER A 88 -13.03 9.16 25.91
C SER A 88 -14.42 9.57 25.44
N ALA A 89 -15.28 8.61 25.11
CA ALA A 89 -16.73 8.85 25.08
C ALA A 89 -17.19 9.01 26.53
N GLN A 90 -17.16 10.26 26.99
CA GLN A 90 -17.67 10.71 28.28
C GLN A 90 -19.08 10.18 28.53
N SER A 91 -19.27 9.49 29.65
CA SER A 91 -20.60 9.16 30.17
C SER A 91 -21.33 10.45 30.54
N PRO A 92 -22.54 10.72 30.00
CA PRO A 92 -23.40 11.74 30.56
C PRO A 92 -23.92 11.24 31.91
N ARG A 93 -23.76 12.06 32.95
CA ARG A 93 -24.40 11.87 34.27
C ARG A 93 -25.89 12.19 34.20
#